data_AF-A0A2U7NZE2-F1
#
_entry.id   AF-A0A2U7NZE2-F1
#
_cell.length_a   1.000
_cell.length_b   1.000
_cell.length_c   1.000
_cell.angle_alpha   90.00
_cell.angle_beta   90.00
_cell.angle_gamma   90.00
#
_symmetry.space_group_name_H-M   'P 1'
#
loop_
_entity.id
_entity.type
_entity.pdbx_description
1 polymer ?
#
loop_
_entity_poly.entity_id
_entity_poly.type
_entity_poly.pdbx_seq_one_letter_code
_entity_poly.pdbx_strand_id
1 'polypeptide(L)'
;MYFEWDDEKNNLLKSDSTRQNISFESVVIALTKEENLLDYIDSPTHNGQKCYVININDYVYIVPFVQEGNKIFLETIYSSRKYTKYYLNK
;
A
#
# COMPACT_ATOMS: atom_id res chain seq x y z
N MET A 1 2.56 4.20 -16.65
CA MET A 1 2.51 3.02 -15.77
C MET A 1 1.06 2.62 -15.55
N TYR A 2 0.79 1.34 -15.35
CA TYR A 2 -0.53 0.85 -14.95
C TYR A 2 -0.40 -0.10 -13.76
N PHE A 3 -1.45 -0.17 -12.95
CA PHE A 3 -1.51 -1.02 -11.76
C PHE A 3 -2.28 -2.30 -12.07
N GLU A 4 -1.80 -3.40 -11.51
CA GLU A 4 -2.43 -4.71 -11.60
C GLU A 4 -2.41 -5.37 -10.20
N TRP A 5 -3.41 -6.19 -9.92
CA TRP A 5 -3.52 -6.96 -8.69
C TRP A 5 -4.41 -8.18 -8.93
N ASP A 6 -4.40 -9.10 -7.97
CA ASP A 6 -5.33 -10.23 -7.94
C ASP A 6 -6.68 -9.80 -7.31
N ASP A 7 -7.78 -10.01 -8.04
CA ASP A 7 -9.11 -9.56 -7.61
C ASP A 7 -9.65 -10.35 -6.41
N GLU A 8 -9.35 -11.65 -6.31
CA GLU A 8 -9.76 -12.45 -5.15
C GLU A 8 -9.09 -11.91 -3.89
N LYS A 9 -7.79 -11.64 -3.96
CA LYS A 9 -7.02 -11.01 -2.88
C LYS A 9 -7.55 -9.61 -2.56
N ASN A 10 -7.90 -8.82 -3.56
CA ASN A 10 -8.49 -7.51 -3.33
C ASN A 10 -9.80 -7.59 -2.54
N ASN A 11 -10.65 -8.56 -2.87
CA ASN A 11 -11.90 -8.80 -2.15
C ASN A 11 -11.65 -9.30 -0.71
N LEU A 12 -10.61 -10.11 -0.49
CA LEU A 12 -10.17 -10.48 0.86
C LEU A 12 -9.73 -9.25 1.67
N LEU A 13 -8.95 -8.33 1.10
CA LEU A 13 -8.56 -7.09 1.78
C LEU A 13 -9.77 -6.20 2.12
N LYS A 14 -10.73 -6.08 1.19
CA LYS A 14 -11.99 -5.34 1.41
C LYS A 14 -12.84 -5.92 2.54
N SER A 15 -12.81 -7.24 2.74
CA SER A 15 -13.56 -7.90 3.81
C SER A 15 -12.82 -7.92 5.17
N ASP A 16 -11.51 -7.65 5.18
CA ASP A 16 -10.69 -7.61 6.39
C ASP A 16 -10.87 -6.28 7.15
N SER A 17 -11.73 -6.29 8.16
CA SER A 17 -11.98 -5.13 9.02
C SER A 17 -10.77 -4.74 9.88
N THR A 18 -9.81 -5.64 10.10
CA THR A 18 -8.58 -5.31 10.86
C THR A 18 -7.66 -4.36 10.09
N ARG A 19 -7.83 -4.31 8.76
CA ARG A 19 -7.14 -3.38 7.85
C ARG A 19 -8.02 -2.18 7.46
N GLN A 20 -9.17 -2.02 8.12
CA GLN A 20 -10.17 -0.99 7.82
C GLN A 20 -10.76 -1.16 6.41
N ASN A 21 -10.99 -2.41 5.99
CA ASN A 21 -11.66 -2.73 4.72
C ASN A 21 -10.95 -2.11 3.49
N ILE A 22 -9.63 -1.98 3.57
CA ILE A 22 -8.81 -1.34 2.55
C ILE A 22 -8.81 -2.16 1.25
N SER A 23 -8.55 -1.50 0.12
CA SER A 23 -8.50 -2.14 -1.18
C SER A 23 -7.37 -1.60 -2.04
N PHE A 24 -6.98 -2.34 -3.07
CA PHE A 24 -6.00 -1.87 -4.04
C PHE A 24 -6.50 -0.65 -4.83
N GLU A 25 -7.82 -0.53 -5.09
CA GLU A 25 -8.37 0.69 -5.70
C GLU A 25 -8.17 1.91 -4.79
N SER A 26 -8.34 1.74 -3.48
CA SER A 26 -8.09 2.81 -2.50
C SER A 26 -6.62 3.25 -2.52
N VAL A 27 -5.69 2.30 -2.66
CA VAL A 27 -4.26 2.57 -2.84
C VAL A 27 -4.01 3.37 -4.11
N VAL A 28 -4.54 2.93 -5.25
CA VAL A 28 -4.35 3.61 -6.54
C VAL A 28 -4.92 5.02 -6.50
N ILE A 29 -6.11 5.21 -5.94
CA ILE A 29 -6.72 6.53 -5.75
C ILE A 29 -5.81 7.39 -4.86
N ALA A 30 -5.29 6.85 -3.76
CA ALA A 30 -4.39 7.59 -2.88
C ALA A 30 -3.12 8.04 -3.60
N LEU A 31 -2.53 7.17 -4.42
CA LEU A 31 -1.32 7.44 -5.21
C LEU A 31 -1.54 8.50 -6.31
N THR A 32 -2.79 8.87 -6.65
CA THR A 32 -3.04 10.00 -7.56
C THR A 32 -2.69 11.35 -6.96
N LYS A 33 -2.54 11.41 -5.63
CA LYS A 33 -2.21 12.62 -4.87
C LYS A 33 -0.82 12.44 -4.25
N GLU A 34 0.11 13.33 -4.60
CA GLU A 34 1.50 13.23 -4.18
C GLU A 34 1.63 13.29 -2.65
N GLU A 35 0.77 14.05 -1.96
CA GLU A 35 0.79 14.18 -0.50
C GLU A 35 0.48 12.88 0.27
N ASN A 36 -0.15 11.90 -0.39
CA ASN A 36 -0.47 10.62 0.23
C ASN A 36 0.68 9.63 0.15
N LEU A 37 1.63 9.80 -0.78
CA LEU A 37 2.82 8.96 -0.85
C LEU A 37 3.88 9.52 0.11
N LEU A 38 4.04 8.85 1.24
CA LEU A 38 4.92 9.33 2.32
C LEU A 38 6.37 8.91 2.12
N ASP A 39 6.59 7.68 1.64
CA ASP A 39 7.93 7.16 1.41
C ASP A 39 7.91 5.94 0.47
N TYR A 40 9.10 5.56 0.06
CA TYR A 40 9.42 4.41 -0.75
C TYR A 40 10.53 3.60 -0.07
N ILE A 41 10.18 2.43 0.45
CA ILE A 41 11.12 1.63 1.25
C ILE A 41 11.37 0.27 0.63
N ASP A 42 12.54 -0.31 0.89
CA ASP A 42 12.79 -1.71 0.58
C ASP A 42 11.98 -2.61 1.52
N SER A 43 11.50 -3.73 0.99
CA SER A 43 10.78 -4.73 1.76
C SER A 43 11.73 -5.35 2.80
N PRO A 44 11.39 -5.31 4.10
CA PRO A 44 12.27 -5.85 5.14
C PRO A 44 12.36 -7.38 5.09
N THR A 45 11.40 -8.05 4.44
CA THR A 45 11.31 -9.52 4.39
C THR A 45 11.67 -10.12 3.04
N HIS A 46 11.63 -9.34 1.96
CA HIS A 46 11.88 -9.84 0.61
C HIS A 46 12.92 -8.97 -0.10
N ASN A 47 14.12 -9.52 -0.29
CA ASN A 47 15.23 -8.81 -0.91
C ASN A 47 14.90 -8.44 -2.37
N GLY A 48 15.06 -7.16 -2.73
CA GLY A 48 14.75 -6.62 -4.06
C GLY A 48 13.27 -6.26 -4.29
N GLN A 49 12.38 -6.55 -3.35
CA GLN A 49 11.00 -6.06 -3.38
C GLN A 49 10.93 -4.67 -2.73
N LYS A 50 10.05 -3.82 -3.26
CA LYS A 50 9.85 -2.46 -2.78
C LYS A 50 8.42 -2.26 -2.28
N CYS A 51 8.26 -1.29 -1.40
CA CYS A 51 6.99 -1.00 -0.75
C CYS A 51 6.68 0.49 -0.84
N TYR A 52 5.44 0.81 -1.19
CA TYR A 52 4.90 2.15 -0.97
C TYR A 52 4.50 2.31 0.49
N VAL A 53 4.85 3.45 1.08
CA VAL A 53 4.31 3.89 2.36
C VAL A 53 3.31 4.99 2.06
N ILE A 54 2.03 4.72 2.29
CA ILE A 54 0.94 5.62 1.89
C ILE A 54 0.07 6.01 3.08
N ASN A 55 -0.36 7.27 3.10
CA ASN A 55 -1.40 7.76 3.99
C ASN A 55 -2.77 7.63 3.33
N ILE A 56 -3.70 6.95 4.00
CA ILE A 56 -5.10 6.89 3.60
C ILE A 56 -5.94 7.15 4.84
N ASN A 57 -6.73 8.23 4.83
CA ASN A 57 -7.61 8.64 5.94
C ASN A 57 -6.87 8.72 7.30
N ASP A 58 -5.71 9.38 7.30
CA ASP A 58 -4.82 9.56 8.45
C ASP A 58 -4.34 8.26 9.13
N TYR A 59 -4.23 7.21 8.33
CA TYR A 59 -3.65 5.94 8.70
C TYR A 59 -2.63 5.49 7.65
N VAL A 60 -1.50 4.97 8.10
CA VAL A 60 -0.41 4.59 7.20
C VAL A 60 -0.46 3.12 6.84
N TYR A 61 -0.35 2.86 5.55
CA TYR A 61 -0.33 1.53 4.96
C TYR A 61 0.99 1.29 4.23
N ILE A 62 1.48 0.05 4.31
CA ILE A 62 2.64 -0.43 3.58
C ILE A 62 2.12 -1.34 2.48
N VAL A 63 2.46 -1.03 1.23
CA VAL A 63 1.99 -1.76 0.05
C VAL A 63 3.18 -2.30 -0.71
N PRO A 64 3.56 -3.57 -0.49
CA PRO A 64 4.57 -4.24 -1.29
C PRO A 64 4.10 -4.37 -2.73
N PHE A 65 5.04 -4.19 -3.65
CA PHE A 65 4.76 -4.31 -5.07
C PHE A 65 5.99 -4.77 -5.86
N VAL A 66 5.73 -5.27 -7.06
CA VAL A 66 6.75 -5.64 -8.04
C VAL A 66 6.58 -4.77 -9.28
N GLN A 67 7.66 -4.19 -9.77
CA GLN A 67 7.66 -3.38 -11.00
C GLN A 67 8.27 -4.17 -12.15
N GLU A 68 7.49 -4.35 -13.22
CA GLU A 68 7.90 -5.02 -14.45
C GLU A 68 7.69 -4.07 -15.63
N GLY A 69 8.73 -3.31 -15.98
CA GLY A 69 8.65 -2.25 -17.00
C GLY A 69 7.64 -1.18 -16.61
N ASN A 70 6.51 -1.13 -17.33
CA ASN A 70 5.42 -0.18 -17.12
C ASN A 70 4.30 -0.70 -16.20
N LYS A 71 4.35 -1.96 -15.77
CA LYS A 71 3.38 -2.59 -14.87
C LYS A 71 3.86 -2.50 -13.42
N ILE A 72 2.96 -2.13 -12.51
CA ILE A 72 3.15 -2.24 -11.06
C ILE A 72 2.14 -3.26 -10.54
N PHE A 73 2.62 -4.41 -10.06
CA PHE A 73 1.79 -5.42 -9.46
C PHE A 73 1.75 -5.24 -7.93
N LEU A 74 0.58 -4.95 -7.38
CA LEU A 74 0.39 -4.77 -5.94
C LEU A 74 0.15 -6.13 -5.26
N GLU A 75 1.04 -6.52 -4.36
CA GLU A 75 0.97 -7.87 -3.78
C GLU A 75 0.02 -7.99 -2.59
N THR A 76 -0.03 -6.96 -1.75
CA THR A 76 -0.80 -6.94 -0.48
C THR A 76 -0.80 -5.53 0.14
N ILE A 77 -1.52 -5.34 1.23
CA ILE A 77 -1.62 -4.07 1.96
C ILE A 77 -1.54 -4.34 3.46
N TYR A 78 -0.58 -3.74 4.16
CA TYR A 78 -0.45 -3.84 5.61
C TYR A 78 -0.78 -2.51 6.29
N SER A 79 -1.74 -2.51 7.20
CA SER A 79 -1.94 -1.41 8.14
C SER A 79 -0.79 -1.38 9.14
N SER A 80 -0.18 -0.20 9.37
CA SER A 80 0.93 -0.07 10.31
C SER A 80 0.73 1.08 11.28
N ARG A 81 0.33 0.75 12.51
CA ARG A 81 0.26 1.72 13.61
C ARG A 81 1.61 2.37 13.90
N LYS A 82 2.70 1.59 13.84
CA LYS A 82 4.07 2.09 14.04
C LYS A 82 4.40 3.19 13.03
N TYR A 83 4.12 2.94 11.75
CA TYR A 83 4.41 3.90 10.69
C TYR A 83 3.43 5.08 10.74
N THR A 84 2.19 4.86 11.15
CA THR A 84 1.22 5.95 11.38
C THR A 84 1.76 6.95 12.39
N LYS A 85 2.29 6.47 13.52
CA LYS A 85 2.94 7.34 14.51
C LYS A 85 4.15 8.07 13.96
N TYR A 86 5.01 7.33 13.25
CA TYR A 86 6.27 7.86 12.73
C TYR A 86 6.07 8.94 11.66
N TYR A 87 5.20 8.71 10.69
CA TYR A 87 4.99 9.63 9.56
C TYR A 87 3.97 10.73 9.86
N LEU A 88 2.93 10.45 10.66
CA LEU A 88 1.86 11.41 10.93
C LEU A 88 1.99 12.09 12.30
N ASN A 89 3.08 11.84 13.04
CA ASN A 89 3.34 12.37 14.38
C ASN A 89 2.17 12.14 15.38
N LYS A 90 1.57 10.94 15.32
CA LYS A 90 0.48 10.49 16.21
C LYS A 90 0.95 9.55 17.33
#